data_AF-A0A8B6BDV8-F1
#
_entry.id   AF-A0A8B6BDV8-F1
#
_cell.length_a   1.000
_cell.length_b   1.000
_cell.length_c   1.000
_cell.angle_alpha   90.00
_cell.angle_beta   90.00
_cell.angle_gamma   90.00
#
_symmetry.space_group_name_H-M   'P 1'
#
loop_
_entity.id
_entity.type
_entity.pdbx_description
1 polymer ?
#
loop_
_entity_poly.entity_id
_entity_poly.type
_entity_poly.pdbx_seq_one_letter_code
_entity_poly.pdbx_strand_id
1 'polypeptide(L)'
;MEGEDHKKVHRKRQAGPKAEKKKSKKDHQQDLTPQQRNPRAFSIQHARKTAKIVQRSQDLKTKKHHIPLVDRTPVEPPPVVVAIVGPPKVGKTTLFQCIVKNYAKQRLANVQGPVTVVAEVAIPKRRKKFITTVICLYHRCGSALYMSGV
;
A
#
# COMPACT_ATOMS: atom_id res chain seq x y z
N MET A 1 -64.50 -39.25 -21.20
CA MET A 1 -63.52 -38.19 -21.49
C MET A 1 -62.15 -38.81 -21.38
N GLU A 2 -61.63 -39.24 -22.53
CA GLU A 2 -60.30 -39.81 -22.82
C GLU A 2 -59.23 -38.68 -22.73
N GLY A 3 -57.93 -38.84 -22.52
CA GLY A 3 -57.00 -39.93 -22.27
C GLY A 3 -55.60 -39.30 -22.05
N GLU A 4 -54.79 -39.78 -21.09
CA GLU A 4 -53.49 -39.17 -20.75
C GLU A 4 -52.34 -39.64 -21.66
N ASP A 5 -51.58 -38.67 -22.20
CA ASP A 5 -50.55 -38.84 -23.22
C ASP A 5 -49.20 -39.29 -22.59
N HIS A 6 -49.07 -40.59 -22.28
CA HIS A 6 -47.84 -41.15 -21.73
C HIS A 6 -46.76 -41.37 -22.80
N LYS A 7 -45.92 -40.35 -23.01
CA LYS A 7 -44.78 -40.44 -23.95
C LYS A 7 -43.68 -41.38 -23.43
N LYS A 8 -43.35 -42.43 -24.20
CA LYS A 8 -42.29 -43.40 -23.86
C LYS A 8 -40.93 -42.71 -23.70
N VAL A 9 -40.25 -42.95 -22.58
CA VAL A 9 -38.92 -42.40 -22.30
C VAL A 9 -37.86 -43.11 -23.17
N HIS A 10 -37.04 -42.34 -23.89
CA HIS A 10 -35.96 -42.90 -24.70
C HIS A 10 -34.88 -43.58 -23.83
N ARG A 11 -34.53 -44.84 -24.18
CA ARG A 11 -33.47 -45.62 -23.53
C ARG A 11 -32.08 -45.04 -23.85
N LYS A 12 -31.25 -44.91 -22.82
CA LYS A 12 -29.86 -44.45 -22.97
C LYS A 12 -29.04 -45.53 -23.70
N ARG A 13 -28.20 -45.09 -24.64
CA ARG A 13 -27.25 -45.97 -25.37
C ARG A 13 -26.20 -46.51 -24.41
N GLN A 14 -25.90 -47.81 -24.50
CA GLN A 14 -24.98 -48.52 -23.59
C GLN A 14 -23.56 -48.68 -24.18
N ALA A 15 -23.40 -48.57 -25.49
CA ALA A 15 -22.13 -48.74 -26.21
C ALA A 15 -21.90 -47.66 -27.28
N GLY A 16 -20.65 -47.53 -27.73
CA GLY A 16 -20.19 -46.63 -28.78
C GLY A 16 -19.74 -45.24 -28.30
N PRO A 17 -19.23 -44.39 -29.21
CA PRO A 17 -18.56 -43.12 -28.87
C PRO A 17 -19.44 -42.15 -28.07
N LYS A 18 -20.77 -42.19 -28.30
CA LYS A 18 -21.75 -41.39 -27.55
C LYS A 18 -22.01 -41.91 -26.13
N ALA A 19 -21.87 -43.22 -25.89
CA ALA A 19 -21.99 -43.79 -24.55
C ALA A 19 -20.74 -43.49 -23.72
N GLU A 20 -19.55 -43.65 -24.32
CA GLU A 20 -18.27 -43.31 -23.70
C GLU A 20 -18.18 -41.83 -23.33
N LYS A 21 -18.54 -40.92 -24.25
CA LYS A 21 -18.58 -39.47 -23.99
C LYS A 21 -19.57 -39.07 -22.90
N LYS A 22 -20.60 -39.88 -22.63
CA LYS A 22 -21.58 -39.64 -21.54
C LYS A 22 -21.11 -40.24 -20.21
N LYS A 23 -20.30 -41.30 -20.25
CA LYS A 23 -19.63 -41.87 -19.07
C LYS A 23 -18.48 -40.97 -18.61
N SER A 24 -17.63 -40.48 -19.52
CA SER A 24 -16.49 -39.59 -19.18
C SER A 24 -16.89 -38.19 -18.70
N LYS A 25 -18.14 -37.77 -18.96
CA LYS A 25 -18.71 -36.52 -18.42
C LYS A 25 -19.24 -36.63 -16.98
N LYS A 26 -19.42 -37.85 -16.46
CA LYS A 26 -19.96 -38.07 -15.12
C LYS A 26 -18.91 -38.04 -14.03
N ASP A 27 -17.63 -38.28 -14.36
CA ASP A 27 -16.54 -38.01 -13.42
C ASP A 27 -16.34 -36.51 -13.31
N HIS A 28 -16.71 -35.96 -12.16
CA HIS A 28 -16.37 -34.59 -11.82
C HIS A 28 -14.84 -34.48 -11.74
N GLN A 29 -14.23 -33.91 -12.78
CA GLN A 29 -12.80 -33.59 -12.88
C GLN A 29 -12.34 -32.50 -11.88
N GLN A 30 -13.07 -32.29 -10.78
CA GLN A 30 -12.78 -31.25 -9.80
C GLN A 30 -11.68 -31.68 -8.82
N ASP A 31 -11.54 -32.98 -8.56
CA ASP A 31 -10.57 -33.53 -7.59
C ASP A 31 -9.29 -34.12 -8.24
N LEU A 32 -9.11 -33.95 -9.56
CA LEU A 32 -7.91 -34.41 -10.24
C LEU A 32 -6.72 -33.50 -9.95
N THR A 33 -5.55 -34.10 -9.71
CA THR A 33 -4.30 -33.34 -9.53
C THR A 33 -4.00 -32.48 -10.78
N PRO A 34 -3.27 -31.34 -10.65
CA PRO A 34 -3.00 -30.44 -11.78
C PRO A 34 -2.39 -31.11 -13.01
N GLN A 35 -1.65 -32.21 -12.80
CA GLN A 35 -1.03 -33.03 -13.84
C GLN A 35 -2.02 -33.95 -14.57
N GLN A 36 -3.10 -34.37 -13.91
CA GLN A 36 -4.14 -35.24 -14.49
C GLN A 36 -5.23 -34.44 -15.22
N ARG A 37 -5.21 -33.10 -15.13
CA ARG A 37 -6.20 -32.22 -15.76
C ARG A 37 -5.83 -31.94 -17.22
N ASN A 38 -6.82 -31.85 -18.11
CA ASN A 38 -6.58 -31.57 -19.54
C ASN A 38 -5.98 -30.17 -19.76
N PRO A 39 -4.70 -30.03 -20.18
CA PRO A 39 -4.03 -28.74 -20.28
C PRO A 39 -4.63 -27.82 -21.36
N ARG A 40 -5.29 -28.38 -22.40
CA ARG A 40 -5.96 -27.60 -23.45
C ARG A 40 -7.19 -26.85 -22.95
N ALA A 41 -7.81 -27.32 -21.87
CA ALA A 41 -8.96 -26.64 -21.26
C ALA A 41 -8.53 -25.46 -20.36
N PHE A 42 -7.27 -25.41 -19.92
CA PHE A 42 -6.71 -24.33 -19.07
C PHE A 42 -5.83 -23.35 -19.84
N SER A 43 -5.88 -23.38 -21.17
CA SER A 43 -5.19 -22.40 -21.99
C SER A 43 -5.81 -21.01 -21.81
N ILE A 44 -4.95 -20.00 -21.75
CA ILE A 44 -5.38 -18.60 -21.72
C ILE A 44 -6.01 -18.20 -23.06
N GLN A 45 -7.20 -17.58 -23.01
CA GLN A 45 -7.89 -17.11 -24.23
C GLN A 45 -7.15 -15.95 -24.92
N HIS A 46 -6.45 -15.11 -24.15
CA HIS A 46 -5.79 -13.91 -24.64
C HIS A 46 -4.31 -13.84 -24.23
N ALA A 47 -3.44 -14.50 -25.01
CA ALA A 47 -2.01 -14.60 -24.69
C ALA A 47 -1.32 -13.24 -24.49
N ARG A 48 -1.52 -12.29 -25.41
CA ARG A 48 -0.85 -10.96 -25.36
C ARG A 48 -1.27 -10.13 -24.14
N LYS A 49 -2.58 -10.13 -23.82
CA LYS A 49 -3.11 -9.38 -22.68
C LYS A 49 -2.62 -9.98 -21.36
N THR A 50 -2.64 -11.30 -21.25
CA THR A 50 -2.13 -12.00 -20.07
C THR A 50 -0.64 -11.75 -19.87
N ALA A 51 0.18 -11.80 -20.93
CA ALA A 51 1.61 -11.52 -20.83
C ALA A 51 1.89 -10.13 -20.22
N LYS A 52 1.17 -9.10 -20.67
CA LYS A 52 1.30 -7.74 -20.13
C LYS A 52 0.89 -7.64 -18.65
N ILE A 53 -0.16 -8.35 -18.25
CA ILE A 53 -0.63 -8.37 -16.85
C ILE A 53 0.39 -9.11 -15.97
N VAL A 54 0.89 -10.25 -16.45
CA VAL A 54 1.88 -11.07 -15.73
C VAL A 54 3.15 -10.25 -15.50
N GLN A 55 3.68 -9.62 -16.55
CA GLN A 55 4.85 -8.72 -16.44
C GLN A 55 4.62 -7.63 -15.40
N ARG A 56 3.52 -6.87 -15.51
CA ARG A 56 3.20 -5.82 -14.52
C ARG A 56 3.06 -6.36 -13.09
N SER A 57 2.44 -7.53 -12.93
CA SER A 57 2.25 -8.14 -11.61
C SER A 57 3.57 -8.61 -11.00
N GLN A 58 4.49 -9.11 -11.83
CA GLN A 58 5.83 -9.52 -11.42
C GLN A 58 6.65 -8.28 -11.05
N ASP A 59 6.65 -7.24 -11.88
CA ASP A 59 7.34 -5.97 -11.61
C ASP A 59 6.86 -5.31 -10.31
N LEU A 60 5.56 -5.35 -10.04
CA LEU A 60 5.00 -4.80 -8.81
C LEU A 60 5.40 -5.64 -7.58
N LYS A 61 5.54 -6.96 -7.73
CA LYS A 61 6.01 -7.83 -6.65
C LYS A 61 7.49 -7.61 -6.39
N THR A 62 8.32 -7.58 -7.44
CA THR A 62 9.77 -7.33 -7.33
C THR A 62 10.07 -5.97 -6.72
N LYS A 63 9.37 -4.90 -7.12
CA LYS A 63 9.50 -3.58 -6.49
C LYS A 63 9.11 -3.54 -5.00
N LYS A 64 8.27 -4.46 -4.54
CA LYS A 64 7.85 -4.57 -3.12
C LYS A 64 8.79 -5.45 -2.30
N HIS A 65 9.64 -6.26 -2.92
CA HIS A 65 10.58 -7.13 -2.21
C HIS A 65 11.72 -6.28 -1.63
N HIS A 66 11.59 -5.87 -0.37
CA HIS A 66 12.64 -5.26 0.41
C HIS A 66 13.43 -6.33 1.18
N ILE A 67 14.69 -6.06 1.52
CA ILE A 67 15.50 -6.91 2.40
C ILE A 67 14.78 -7.02 3.76
N PRO A 68 14.52 -8.24 4.27
CA PRO A 68 13.93 -8.38 5.60
C PRO A 68 14.91 -7.85 6.64
N LEU A 69 14.59 -6.69 7.21
CA LEU A 69 15.31 -6.12 8.34
C LEU A 69 14.55 -6.46 9.63
N VAL A 70 15.28 -6.78 10.69
CA VAL A 70 14.68 -7.05 12.01
C VAL A 70 14.27 -5.72 12.64
N ASP A 71 12.97 -5.51 12.79
CA ASP A 71 12.42 -4.31 13.44
C ASP A 71 12.69 -4.34 14.95
N ARG A 72 13.63 -3.51 15.42
CA ARG A 72 13.94 -3.32 16.85
C ARG A 72 13.21 -2.12 17.46
N THR A 73 12.00 -1.81 16.99
CA THR A 73 11.29 -0.61 17.46
C THR A 73 10.61 -0.86 18.81
N PRO A 74 10.83 -0.01 19.83
CA PRO A 74 10.17 -0.13 21.13
C PRO A 74 8.67 0.23 21.05
N VAL A 75 7.92 -0.17 22.09
CA VAL A 75 6.45 0.00 22.17
C VAL A 75 6.01 1.46 22.07
N GLU A 76 6.81 2.39 22.61
CA GLU A 76 6.62 3.83 22.44
C GLU A 76 7.61 4.38 21.41
N PRO A 77 7.14 4.92 20.27
CA PRO A 77 8.04 5.44 19.24
C PRO A 77 8.72 6.72 19.74
N PRO A 78 10.03 6.88 19.50
CA PRO A 78 10.74 8.11 19.87
C PRO A 78 10.20 9.32 19.10
N PRO A 79 10.41 10.54 19.61
CA PRO A 79 10.00 11.76 18.92
C PRO A 79 10.57 11.85 17.49
N VAL A 80 9.72 12.12 16.51
CA VAL A 80 10.16 12.28 15.12
C VAL A 80 10.91 13.60 15.00
N VAL A 81 12.14 13.56 14.50
CA VAL A 81 12.96 14.76 14.31
C VAL A 81 12.75 15.29 12.90
N VAL A 82 12.28 16.53 12.79
CA VAL A 82 12.08 17.22 11.51
C VAL A 82 13.04 18.39 11.42
N ALA A 83 13.89 18.42 10.39
CA ALA A 83 14.85 19.49 10.17
C ALA A 83 14.38 20.43 9.04
N ILE A 84 14.42 21.74 9.27
CA ILE A 84 14.17 22.75 8.23
C ILE A 84 15.53 23.23 7.70
N VAL A 85 15.82 22.92 6.43
CA VAL A 85 17.11 23.20 5.77
C VAL A 85 16.90 24.07 4.53
N GLY A 86 17.82 24.98 4.24
CA GLY A 86 17.77 25.85 3.06
C GLY A 86 18.78 26.99 3.10
N PRO A 87 18.90 27.80 2.04
CA PRO A 87 19.82 28.95 1.99
C PRO A 87 19.46 30.06 3.02
N PRO A 88 20.35 31.05 3.23
CA PRO A 88 20.02 32.21 4.07
C PRO A 88 18.80 32.98 3.52
N LYS A 89 18.06 33.65 4.40
CA LYS A 89 16.97 34.60 4.07
C LYS A 89 15.69 34.02 3.42
N VAL A 90 15.58 32.71 3.21
CA VAL A 90 14.36 32.07 2.65
C VAL A 90 13.16 31.97 3.62
N GLY A 91 13.24 32.57 4.81
CA GLY A 91 12.14 32.53 5.78
C GLY A 91 12.00 31.22 6.57
N LYS A 92 13.10 30.46 6.79
CA LYS A 92 13.12 29.23 7.60
C LYS A 92 12.52 29.44 9.00
N THR A 93 12.87 30.55 9.64
CA THR A 93 12.34 30.95 10.95
C THR A 93 10.84 31.24 10.89
N THR A 94 10.37 31.88 9.83
CA THR A 94 8.95 32.16 9.60
C THR A 94 8.15 30.88 9.42
N LEU A 95 8.66 29.91 8.64
CA LEU A 95 8.03 28.60 8.47
C LEU A 95 7.92 27.86 9.81
N PHE A 96 8.99 27.85 10.59
CA PHE A 96 8.99 27.28 11.93
C PHE A 96 7.92 27.94 12.82
N GLN A 97 7.87 29.28 12.86
CA GLN A 97 6.89 30.03 13.66
C GLN A 97 5.45 29.76 13.21
N CYS A 98 5.20 29.65 11.91
CA CYS A 98 3.89 29.32 11.35
C CYS A 98 3.44 27.91 11.76
N ILE A 99 4.35 26.92 11.75
CA ILE A 99 4.04 25.56 12.18
C ILE A 99 3.69 25.54 13.66
N VAL A 100 4.51 26.15 14.53
CA VAL A 100 4.21 26.19 15.97
C VAL A 100 2.89 26.93 16.24
N LYS A 101 2.65 28.05 15.56
CA LYS A 101 1.40 28.80 15.68
C LYS A 101 0.18 27.97 15.27
N ASN A 102 0.31 27.13 14.25
CA ASN A 102 -0.80 26.28 13.79
C ASN A 102 -1.07 25.10 14.73
N TYR A 103 -0.02 24.41 15.16
CA TYR A 103 -0.16 23.18 15.96
C TYR A 103 -0.31 23.44 17.47
N ALA A 104 0.53 24.32 18.03
CA ALA A 104 0.50 24.63 19.46
C ALA A 104 -0.40 25.83 19.81
N LYS A 105 -0.93 26.55 18.81
CA LYS A 105 -1.69 27.80 18.98
C LYS A 105 -0.93 28.89 19.76
N GLN A 106 0.39 28.75 19.87
CA GLN A 106 1.29 29.66 20.58
C GLN A 106 2.12 30.47 19.59
N ARG A 107 2.31 31.76 19.86
CA ARG A 107 3.18 32.63 19.07
C ARG A 107 4.56 32.69 19.72
N LEU A 108 5.58 32.15 19.05
CA LEU A 108 6.98 32.28 19.47
C LEU A 108 7.66 33.41 18.69
N ALA A 109 8.17 34.41 19.41
CA ALA A 109 8.83 35.58 18.80
C ALA A 109 10.28 35.28 18.40
N ASN A 110 11.06 34.69 19.32
CA ASN A 110 12.46 34.30 19.08
C ASN A 110 12.58 32.80 19.28
N VAL A 111 13.10 32.09 18.28
CA VAL A 111 13.23 30.65 18.30
C VAL A 111 14.71 30.32 18.27
N GLN A 112 15.23 29.90 19.43
CA GLN A 112 16.59 29.43 19.58
C GLN A 112 16.54 28.00 20.14
N GLY A 113 17.18 27.07 19.44
CA GLY A 113 17.24 25.66 19.85
C GLY A 113 16.13 24.77 19.29
N PRO A 114 16.20 23.46 19.59
CA PRO A 114 15.20 22.49 19.18
C PRO A 114 13.90 22.72 19.97
N VAL A 115 12.77 22.67 19.27
CA VAL A 115 11.45 22.82 19.91
C VAL A 115 10.63 21.58 19.64
N THR A 116 10.09 21.02 20.71
CA THR A 116 9.17 19.88 20.66
C THR A 116 7.74 20.39 20.56
N VAL A 117 7.06 20.06 19.47
CA VAL A 117 5.63 20.33 19.30
C VAL A 117 4.90 19.00 19.37
N VAL A 118 3.87 18.93 20.22
CA VAL A 118 2.94 17.81 20.22
C VAL A 118 1.88 18.10 19.17
N ALA A 119 1.96 17.41 18.03
CA ALA A 119 0.93 17.50 17.03
C ALA A 119 -0.13 16.42 17.32
N GLU A 120 -1.34 16.84 17.70
CA GLU A 120 -2.50 15.96 17.76
C GLU A 120 -3.00 15.65 16.34
N VAL A 121 -2.23 14.88 15.58
CA VAL A 121 -2.71 14.37 14.30
C VAL A 121 -3.57 13.15 14.60
N ALA A 122 -4.88 13.37 14.71
CA ALA A 122 -5.88 12.32 14.84
C ALA A 122 -5.94 11.50 13.54
N ILE A 123 -5.02 10.53 13.38
CA ILE A 123 -5.18 9.47 12.38
C ILE A 123 -6.21 8.50 12.96
N PRO A 124 -7.39 8.28 12.31
CA PRO A 124 -8.52 7.54 12.90
C PRO A 124 -8.24 6.08 13.30
N LYS A 125 -7.04 5.54 13.03
CA LYS A 125 -6.59 4.20 13.47
C LYS A 125 -5.40 4.20 14.42
N ARG A 126 -4.76 5.34 14.71
CA ARG A 126 -3.60 5.42 15.61
C ARG A 126 -3.69 6.69 16.46
N ARG A 127 -4.24 6.56 17.67
CA ARG A 127 -4.12 7.56 18.74
C ARG A 127 -2.66 7.59 19.26
N LYS A 128 -1.71 7.97 18.41
CA LYS A 128 -0.32 8.15 18.82
C LYS A 128 -0.05 9.65 18.84
N LYS A 129 0.33 10.17 20.00
CA LYS A 129 0.82 11.55 20.13
C LYS A 129 2.16 11.60 19.38
N PHE A 130 2.22 12.27 18.24
CA PHE A 130 3.49 12.47 17.55
C PHE A 130 4.21 13.64 18.22
N ILE A 131 5.10 13.32 19.15
CA ILE A 131 6.06 14.29 19.68
C ILE A 131 7.03 14.56 18.53
N THR A 132 6.96 15.74 17.93
CA THR A 132 7.84 16.11 16.82
C THR A 132 8.84 17.12 17.34
N THR A 133 10.13 16.76 17.32
CA THR A 133 11.20 17.72 17.63
C THR A 133 11.58 18.41 16.33
N VAL A 134 11.25 19.69 16.20
CA VAL A 134 11.66 20.47 15.04
C VAL A 134 13.00 21.11 15.34
N ILE A 135 14.03 20.75 14.58
CA ILE A 135 15.39 21.32 14.70
C ILE A 135 15.59 22.31 13.56
N CYS A 136 15.78 23.58 13.89
CA CYS A 136 16.21 24.57 12.92
C CYS A 136 17.74 24.58 12.86
N LEU A 137 18.33 23.98 11.82
CA LEU A 137 19.78 23.82 11.70
C LEU A 137 20.53 25.09 11.27
N TYR A 138 19.88 26.25 11.22
CA TYR A 138 20.50 27.49 10.75
C TYR A 138 20.14 28.67 11.63
N HIS A 139 20.85 28.79 12.75
CA HIS A 139 20.89 30.03 13.53
C HIS A 139 22.22 30.80 13.39
N ARG A 140 22.98 30.56 12.32
CA ARG A 140 24.22 31.32 12.04
C ARG A 140 24.20 32.00 10.66
N CYS A 141 23.08 32.62 10.30
CA CYS A 141 23.05 33.59 9.21
C CYS A 141 22.88 34.99 9.77
N GLY A 142 24.03 35.66 9.99
CA GLY A 142 24.13 37.11 9.87
C GLY A 142 23.80 37.92 11.12
N SER A 143 24.61 37.78 12.18
CA SER A 143 25.01 38.96 12.93
C SER A 143 25.80 39.87 11.99
N ALA A 144 25.08 40.67 11.20
CA ALA A 144 25.60 41.92 10.69
C ALA A 144 25.79 42.83 11.90
N LEU A 145 26.92 42.64 12.60
CA LEU A 145 27.52 43.68 13.41
C LEU A 145 28.04 44.73 12.43
N TYR A 146 27.11 45.53 11.88
CA TYR A 146 27.43 46.90 11.53
C TYR A 146 27.73 47.59 12.86
N MET A 147 29.01 47.61 13.24
CA MET A 147 29.52 48.52 14.25
C MET A 147 29.49 49.91 13.64
N SER A 148 28.32 50.55 13.76
CA SER A 148 28.22 52.00 13.86
C SER A 148 28.78 52.40 15.22
N GLY A 149 29.91 53.11 15.23
CA GLY A 149 30.40 53.73 16.46
C GLY A 149 31.91 53.98 16.48
N VAL A 150 32.28 55.14 15.91
CA VAL A 150 33.41 56.03 16.27
C VAL A 150 34.83 55.47 16.18
#